data_AF-A0A1Q8F1L6-F1
#
_entry.id   AF-A0A1Q8F1L6-F1
#
_cell.length_a   1.000
_cell.length_b   1.000
_cell.length_c   1.000
_cell.angle_alpha   90.00
_cell.angle_beta   90.00
_cell.angle_gamma   90.00
#
_symmetry.space_group_name_H-M   'P 1'
#
loop_
_entity.id
_entity.type
_entity.pdbx_description
1 polymer ?
#
loop_
_entity_poly.entity_id
_entity_poly.type
_entity_poly.pdbx_seq_one_letter_code
_entity_poly.pdbx_strand_id
1 'polypeptide(L)' 'MWKALKWIFICWALLLILSDIQISTSLYKYEDNRVLINFPRWEAKQPWGTFEWHAGRVETHWYGLEGKPKPKGPQI' A
#
# COMPACT_ATOMS: atom_id res chain seq x y z
N MET A 1 -17.31 -16.75 18.81
CA MET A 1 -16.12 -16.57 17.93
C MET A 1 -16.47 -16.02 16.54
N TRP A 2 -17.56 -16.49 15.92
CA TRP A 2 -18.01 -16.00 14.61
C TRP A 2 -18.21 -14.47 14.49
N LYS A 3 -18.81 -13.83 15.51
CA LYS A 3 -19.06 -12.37 15.50
C LYS A 3 -17.76 -11.55 15.39
N ALA A 4 -16.74 -11.89 16.18
CA ALA A 4 -15.45 -11.19 16.17
C ALA A 4 -14.72 -11.38 14.84
N LEU A 5 -14.71 -12.60 14.30
CA LEU A 5 -14.11 -12.90 13.01
C LEU A 5 -14.76 -12.10 11.88
N LYS A 6 -16.10 -12.02 11.86
CA LYS A 6 -16.84 -11.19 10.90
C LYS A 6 -16.40 -9.72 10.95
N TRP A 7 -16.27 -9.14 12.13
CA TRP A 7 -15.83 -7.75 12.28
C TRP A 7 -14.38 -7.54 11.84
N ILE A 8 -13.49 -8.49 12.11
CA ILE A 8 -12.10 -8.43 11.62
C ILE A 8 -12.08 -8.38 10.09
N PHE A 9 -12.84 -9.24 9.41
CA PHE A 9 -12.93 -9.23 7.94
C PHE A 9 -13.50 -7.91 7.41
N ILE A 10 -14.53 -7.35 8.04
CA ILE A 10 -15.11 -6.06 7.64
C ILE A 10 -14.08 -4.94 7.81
N CYS A 11 -13.38 -4.88 8.94
CA CYS A 11 -12.34 -3.89 9.18
C CYS A 11 -11.20 -3.99 8.17
N TRP A 12 -10.77 -5.22 7.85
CA TRP A 12 -9.75 -5.47 6.83
C TRP A 12 -10.19 -5.00 5.45
N ALA A 13 -11.42 -5.35 5.05
CA ALA A 13 -11.97 -4.91 3.77
C ALA A 13 -12.09 -3.38 3.70
N LEU A 14 -12.56 -2.75 4.78
CA LEU A 14 -12.68 -1.29 4.86
C LEU A 14 -11.31 -0.61 4.77
N LEU A 15 -10.28 -1.15 5.42
CA LEU A 15 -8.91 -0.65 5.35
C LEU A 15 -8.36 -0.73 3.92
N LEU A 16 -8.63 -1.82 3.21
CA LEU A 16 -8.23 -1.97 1.80
C LEU A 16 -8.97 -0.99 0.88
N ILE A 17 -10.27 -0.77 1.10
CA ILE A 17 -11.06 0.21 0.32
C ILE A 17 -10.54 1.64 0.52
N LEU A 18 -10.10 1.96 1.73
CA LEU A 18 -9.51 3.27 2.05
C LEU A 18 -8.07 3.41 1.55
N SER A 19 -7.39 2.30 1.22
CA SER A 19 -6.03 2.32 0.71
C SER A 19 -6.01 2.84 -0.72
N ASP A 20 -4.94 3.56 -1.07
CA ASP A 20 -4.69 3.93 -2.46
C ASP A 20 -4.04 2.74 -3.17
N ILE A 21 -4.77 2.13 -4.10
CA ILE A 21 -4.37 0.93 -4.84
C ILE A 21 -4.02 1.35 -6.27
N GLN A 22 -2.73 1.28 -6.60
CA GLN A 22 -2.19 1.59 -7.92
C GLN A 22 -1.80 0.29 -8.62
N ILE A 23 -2.52 -0.03 -9.69
CA ILE A 23 -2.23 -1.18 -10.54
C ILE A 23 -1.59 -0.66 -11.81
N SER A 24 -0.31 -0.95 -12.01
CA SER A 24 0.35 -0.69 -13.30
C SER A 24 0.49 -2.01 -14.03
N THR A 25 -0.13 -2.12 -15.21
CA THR A 25 0.01 -3.28 -16.09
C THR A 25 0.59 -2.83 -17.42
N SER A 26 1.57 -3.57 -17.93
CA SER A 26 2.18 -3.36 -19.24
C SER A 26 2.06 -4.64 -20.06
N LEU A 27 1.50 -4.54 -21.27
CA LEU A 27 1.39 -5.67 -22.20
C LEU A 27 2.76 -6.15 -22.71
N TYR A 28 3.73 -5.26 -22.79
CA TYR A 28 5.03 -5.54 -23.42
C TYR A 28 6.14 -5.85 -22.41
N LYS A 29 5.97 -5.43 -21.15
CA LYS A 29 6.96 -5.62 -20.09
C LYS A 29 6.28 -6.17 -18.86
N TYR A 30 6.18 -7.50 -18.80
CA TYR A 30 5.58 -8.19 -17.67
C TYR A 30 6.29 -7.90 -16.34
N GLU A 31 7.58 -7.57 -16.39
CA GLU A 31 8.39 -7.12 -15.23
C GLU A 31 7.86 -5.81 -14.62
N ASP A 32 7.25 -4.96 -15.44
CA ASP A 32 6.66 -3.69 -15.00
C ASP A 32 5.24 -3.87 -14.43
N ASN A 33 4.68 -5.09 -14.48
CA ASN A 33 3.40 -5.39 -13.86
C ASN A 33 3.55 -5.32 -12.35
N ARG A 34 2.88 -4.34 -11.75
CA ARG A 34 2.93 -4.10 -10.32
C ARG A 34 1.60 -3.70 -9.73
N VAL A 35 1.43 -4.10 -8.49
CA VAL A 35 0.33 -3.67 -7.62
C VAL A 35 0.97 -3.02 -6.41
N LEU A 36 0.77 -1.71 -6.27
CA LEU A 36 1.18 -0.93 -5.12
C LEU A 36 -0.06 -0.57 -4.30
N ILE A 37 -0.05 -0.93 -3.02
CA ILE A 37 -1.09 -0.59 -2.05
C ILE A 37 -0.45 0.35 -1.02
N ASN A 38 -0.93 1.58 -0.97
CA ASN A 38 -0.55 2.57 0.03
C ASN A 38 -1.61 2.59 1.13
N PHE A 39 -1.25 2.15 2.34
CA PHE A 39 -2.19 2.09 3.45
C PHE A 39 -2.62 3.50 3.91
N PRO A 40 -3.91 3.70 4.20
CA PRO A 40 -4.49 5.02 4.44
C PRO A 40 -3.87 5.66 5.67
N ARG A 41 -3.51 6.93 5.56
CA ARG A 41 -3.17 7.80 6.68
C ARG A 41 -3.88 9.14 6.46
N TRP A 42 -4.05 9.91 7.54
CA TRP A 42 -4.61 11.26 7.49
C TRP A 42 -3.93 12.16 6.43
N GLU A 43 -2.62 12.01 6.20
CA GLU A 43 -1.88 12.66 5.10
C GLU A 43 -1.66 11.64 3.96
N ALA A 44 -2.42 11.78 2.87
CA ALA A 44 -2.40 10.84 1.73
C ALA A 44 -1.01 10.65 1.09
N LYS A 45 -0.12 11.65 1.20
CA LYS A 45 1.25 11.60 0.67
C LYS A 45 2.22 10.81 1.56
N GLN A 46 1.80 10.42 2.77
CA GLN A 46 2.64 9.74 3.74
C GLN A 46 1.92 8.49 4.30
N PRO A 47 1.76 7.41 3.52
CA PRO A 47 1.10 6.21 4.03
C PRO A 47 1.83 5.61 5.25
N TRP A 48 1.08 4.91 6.11
CA TRP A 48 1.66 4.16 7.24
C TRP A 48 2.52 2.98 6.78
N GLY A 49 2.16 2.39 5.65
CA GLY A 49 2.90 1.31 5.03
C GLY A 49 2.60 1.21 3.54
N THR A 50 3.48 0.55 2.83
CA THR A 50 3.30 0.21 1.42
C THR A 50 3.47 -1.29 1.23
N PHE A 51 2.54 -1.90 0.51
CA PHE A 51 2.66 -3.26 0.00
C PHE A 51 2.84 -3.15 -1.52
N GLU A 52 3.97 -3.61 -2.02
CA GLU A 52 4.31 -3.59 -3.44
C GLU A 52 4.53 -5.02 -3.90
N TRP A 53 3.76 -5.41 -4.90
CA TRP A 53 3.86 -6.72 -5.53
C TRP A 53 4.21 -6.53 -6.99
N HIS A 54 5.25 -7.23 -7.45
CA HIS A 54 5.68 -7.31 -8.83
C HIS A 54 5.82 -8.77 -9.25
N ALA A 55 5.86 -9.00 -10.57
CA ALA A 55 6.20 -10.32 -11.12
C ALA A 55 7.57 -10.79 -10.61
N GLY A 56 7.58 -11.62 -9.56
CA GLY A 56 8.78 -12.19 -8.94
C GLY A 56 9.32 -11.47 -7.70
N ARG A 57 8.68 -10.38 -7.22
CA ARG A 57 9.07 -9.70 -5.97
C ARG A 57 7.87 -9.26 -5.15
N VAL A 58 7.99 -9.38 -3.84
CA VAL A 58 7.03 -8.84 -2.87
C VAL A 58 7.81 -8.01 -1.88
N GLU A 59 7.45 -6.73 -1.78
CA GLU A 59 8.07 -5.79 -0.87
C GLU A 59 7.00 -5.21 0.06
N THR A 60 7.27 -5.27 1.36
CA THR A 60 6.38 -4.71 2.38
C THR A 60 7.18 -3.77 3.24
N HIS A 61 6.78 -2.50 3.24
CA HIS A 61 7.44 -1.48 4.04
C HIS A 61 6.44 -0.90 5.04
N TRP A 62 6.85 -0.89 6.30
CA TRP A 62 6.14 -0.23 7.39
C TRP A 62 6.94 0.99 7.84
N TYR A 63 6.32 2.17 7.78
CA TYR A 63 6.98 3.44 8.10
C TYR A 63 6.66 3.93 9.52
N GLY A 64 6.00 3.10 10.34
CA GLY A 64 5.63 3.48 11.70
C GLY A 64 4.62 4.63 11.77
N LEU A 65 4.54 5.26 12.94
CA LEU A 65 3.64 6.39 13.19
C LEU A 65 4.07 7.65 12.43
N GLU A 66 5.35 7.76 12.09
CA GLU A 66 5.93 8.88 11.35
C GLU A 66 5.48 8.91 9.89
N GLY A 67 5.14 7.73 9.33
CA GLY A 67 4.70 7.57 7.95
C GLY A 67 5.84 7.70 6.94
N LYS A 68 5.56 7.42 5.66
CA LYS A 68 6.60 7.45 4.61
C LYS A 68 7.36 8.77 4.63
N PRO A 69 8.72 8.75 4.70
CA PRO A 69 9.51 9.97 4.74
C PRO A 69 9.24 10.80 3.50
N LYS A 70 9.10 12.12 3.68
CA LYS A 70 8.95 13.03 2.53
C LYS A 70 10.21 12.91 1.68
N PRO A 71 10.10 12.80 0.35
CA PRO A 71 11.28 12.90 -0.49
C PRO A 71 11.97 14.22 -0.15
N LYS A 72 13.24 14.14 0.31
CA LYS A 72 14.06 15.35 0.42
C LYS A 72 14.05 15.96 -0.99
N GLY A 73 13.63 17.22 -1.10
CA GLY A 73 13.59 17.93 -2.37
C GLY A 73 14.93 17.87 -3.10
N PRO A 74 14.99 18.30 -4.37
CA PRO A 74 16.24 18.26 -5.13
C PRO A 74 17.35 18.91 -4.29
N GLN A 75 18.44 18.17 -4.09
CA GLN A 75 19.70 18.76 -3.65
C GLN A 75 20.16 19.60 -4.84
N ILE A 76 19.81 20.89 -4.79
CA ILE A 76 20.24 21.92 -5.74
C ILE A 76 21.71 22.19 -5.51
#